data_AF-A0A843KF13-F1
#
_entry.id   AF-A0A843KF13-F1
#
_cell.length_a   1.000
_cell.length_b   1.000
_cell.length_c   1.000
_cell.angle_alpha   90.00
_cell.angle_beta   90.00
_cell.angle_gamma   90.00
#
_symmetry.space_group_name_H-M   'P 1'
#
loop_
_entity.id
_entity.type
_entity.pdbx_description
1 polymer ?
#
loop_
_entity_poly.entity_id
_entity_poly.type
_entity_poly.pdbx_seq_one_letter_code
_entity_poly.pdbx_strand_id
1 'polypeptide(L)'
;MLSKTIQAVRKREELAEDVDWELCKWIERNPGLNIYALAKSIGWSHGKVYSSVKRLEADGLVNVEKVIVNGRSASIVTYRRLEEFFTPEELEEMQEPGYFDEIEEILKKAPS
;
A
#
# COMPACT_ATOMS: atom_id res chain seq x y z
N MET A 1 24.84 10.78 -16.55
CA MET A 1 25.06 9.58 -15.72
C MET A 1 24.72 9.93 -14.28
N LEU A 2 23.72 9.29 -13.68
CA LEU A 2 23.40 9.45 -12.26
C LEU A 2 24.53 8.84 -11.41
N SER A 3 24.87 9.47 -10.29
CA SER A 3 25.84 8.92 -9.33
C SER A 3 25.40 7.53 -8.87
N LYS A 4 26.36 6.62 -8.64
CA LYS A 4 26.10 5.25 -8.14
C LYS A 4 25.23 5.26 -6.87
N THR A 5 25.38 6.28 -6.03
CA THR A 5 24.55 6.47 -4.83
C THR A 5 23.08 6.71 -5.17
N ILE A 6 22.80 7.53 -6.18
CA ILE A 6 21.42 7.82 -6.60
C ILE A 6 20.78 6.58 -7.21
N GLN A 7 21.54 5.81 -8.00
CA GLN A 7 21.07 4.52 -8.53
C GLN A 7 20.75 3.51 -7.41
N ALA A 8 21.58 3.45 -6.37
CA ALA A 8 21.35 2.57 -5.23
C ALA A 8 20.12 2.98 -4.40
N VAL A 9 19.86 4.28 -4.26
CA VAL A 9 18.65 4.80 -3.60
C VAL A 9 17.41 4.43 -4.40
N ARG A 10 17.38 4.71 -5.71
CA ARG A 10 16.24 4.37 -6.59
C ARG A 10 15.92 2.89 -6.58
N LYS A 11 16.93 2.02 -6.72
CA LYS A 11 16.73 0.57 -6.66
C LYS A 11 16.14 0.12 -5.33
N ARG A 12 16.49 0.81 -4.23
CA ARG A 12 15.94 0.52 -2.90
C ARG A 12 14.49 0.99 -2.77
N GLU A 13 14.14 2.10 -3.42
CA GLU A 13 12.77 2.62 -3.50
C GLU A 13 11.88 1.66 -4.31
N GLU A 14 12.31 1.24 -5.51
CA GLU A 14 11.61 0.24 -6.33
C GLU A 14 11.35 -1.06 -5.55
N LEU A 15 12.39 -1.59 -4.87
CA LEU A 15 12.23 -2.78 -4.03
C LEU A 15 11.32 -2.55 -2.82
N ALA A 16 11.26 -1.33 -2.30
CA ALA A 16 10.36 -1.00 -1.20
C ALA A 16 8.91 -0.94 -1.68
N GLU A 17 8.66 -0.37 -2.87
CA GLU A 17 7.35 -0.35 -3.52
C GLU A 17 6.84 -1.77 -3.80
N ASP A 18 7.68 -2.66 -4.33
CA ASP A 18 7.33 -4.08 -4.54
C ASP A 18 6.94 -4.76 -3.22
N VAL A 19 7.73 -4.54 -2.17
CA VAL A 19 7.47 -5.08 -0.82
C VAL A 19 6.17 -4.53 -0.24
N ASP A 20 5.92 -3.24 -0.40
CA ASP A 20 4.73 -2.58 0.12
C ASP A 20 3.49 -3.08 -0.62
N TRP A 21 3.58 -3.26 -1.93
CA TRP A 21 2.52 -3.83 -2.75
C TRP A 21 2.18 -5.28 -2.38
N GLU A 22 3.20 -6.11 -2.11
CA GLU A 22 2.97 -7.48 -1.61
C GLU A 22 2.23 -7.48 -0.27
N LEU A 23 2.61 -6.61 0.66
CA LEU A 23 1.95 -6.51 1.96
C LEU A 23 0.52 -5.98 1.82
N CYS A 24 0.30 -4.99 0.98
CA CYS A 24 -1.01 -4.38 0.72
C CYS A 24 -2.02 -5.44 0.22
N LYS A 25 -1.66 -6.20 -0.83
CA LYS A 25 -2.47 -7.32 -1.33
C LYS A 25 -2.72 -8.40 -0.29
N TRP A 26 -1.76 -8.63 0.60
CA TRP A 26 -1.93 -9.61 1.67
C TRP A 26 -2.98 -9.14 2.69
N ILE A 27 -2.92 -7.86 3.09
CA ILE A 27 -3.86 -7.21 4.01
C ILE A 27 -5.27 -7.14 3.40
N GLU A 28 -5.40 -6.84 2.12
CA GLU A 28 -6.68 -6.84 1.39
C GLU A 28 -7.41 -8.19 1.54
N ARG A 29 -6.67 -9.30 1.41
CA ARG A 29 -7.22 -10.66 1.54
C ARG A 29 -7.43 -11.11 2.98
N ASN A 30 -6.74 -10.49 3.94
CA ASN A 30 -6.72 -10.89 5.35
C ASN A 30 -6.74 -9.64 6.28
N PRO A 31 -7.80 -8.84 6.24
CA PRO A 31 -7.85 -7.59 7.00
C PRO A 31 -8.01 -7.84 8.49
N GLY A 32 -7.60 -6.87 9.32
CA GLY A 32 -7.88 -6.87 10.76
C GLY A 32 -6.82 -7.60 11.60
N LEU A 33 -5.69 -8.00 11.00
CA LEU A 33 -4.56 -8.51 11.77
C LEU A 33 -3.74 -7.37 12.38
N ASN A 34 -3.18 -7.62 13.56
CA ASN A 34 -2.18 -6.71 14.10
C ASN A 34 -0.79 -6.96 13.47
N ILE A 35 0.11 -5.99 13.61
CA ILE A 35 1.47 -6.03 13.02
C ILE A 35 2.24 -7.31 13.37
N TYR A 36 2.10 -7.82 14.60
CA TYR A 36 2.76 -9.05 15.00
C TYR A 36 2.17 -10.28 14.27
N ALA A 37 0.85 -10.37 14.19
CA ALA A 37 0.16 -11.44 13.48
C ALA A 37 0.45 -11.39 11.97
N LEU A 38 0.51 -10.19 11.38
CA LEU A 38 0.92 -9.97 9.99
C LEU A 38 2.34 -10.47 9.74
N ALA A 39 3.30 -10.09 10.59
CA ALA A 39 4.68 -10.54 10.47
C ALA A 39 4.78 -12.08 10.50
N LYS A 40 4.02 -12.72 11.39
CA LYS A 40 3.97 -14.18 11.48
C LYS A 40 3.33 -14.83 10.25
N SER A 41 2.25 -14.26 9.72
CA SER A 41 1.49 -14.85 8.63
C SER A 41 2.23 -14.77 7.28
N ILE A 42 2.94 -13.66 7.02
CA ILE A 42 3.72 -13.45 5.79
C ILE A 42 5.18 -13.94 5.91
N GLY A 43 5.62 -14.31 7.12
CA GLY A 43 6.98 -14.78 7.38
C GLY A 43 8.04 -13.67 7.31
N TRP A 44 7.65 -12.42 7.58
CA TRP A 44 8.57 -11.27 7.58
C TRP A 44 8.96 -10.86 8.99
N SER A 45 10.05 -10.10 9.10
CA SER A 45 10.40 -9.49 10.38
C SER A 45 9.36 -8.43 10.77
N HIS A 46 9.15 -8.28 12.08
CA HIS A 46 8.26 -7.25 12.62
C HIS A 46 8.64 -5.84 12.13
N GLY A 47 9.95 -5.53 12.07
CA GLY A 47 10.43 -4.24 11.57
C GLY A 47 10.10 -4.00 10.10
N LYS A 48 10.22 -5.03 9.24
CA LYS A 48 9.86 -4.93 7.81
C LYS A 48 8.37 -4.63 7.66
N VAL A 49 7.50 -5.38 8.34
CA VAL A 49 6.05 -5.14 8.31
C VAL A 49 5.71 -3.77 8.87
N TYR A 50 6.24 -3.40 10.04
CA TYR A 50 5.99 -2.10 10.65
C TYR A 50 6.35 -0.93 9.73
N SER A 51 7.56 -0.96 9.14
CA SER A 51 8.01 0.09 8.23
C SER A 51 7.20 0.13 6.93
N SER A 52 6.71 -1.01 6.44
CA SER A 52 5.88 -1.11 5.24
C SER A 52 4.45 -0.59 5.52
N VAL A 53 3.82 -1.05 6.60
CA VAL A 53 2.51 -0.55 7.07
C VAL A 53 2.53 0.98 7.24
N LYS A 54 3.60 1.54 7.82
CA LYS A 54 3.70 3.00 7.99
C LYS A 54 3.73 3.76 6.65
N ARG A 55 4.37 3.21 5.61
CA ARG A 55 4.38 3.82 4.27
C ARG A 55 3.00 3.68 3.62
N LEU A 56 2.44 2.48 3.62
CA LEU A 56 1.09 2.21 3.11
C LEU A 56 0.01 3.05 3.80
N GLU A 57 0.12 3.29 5.11
CA GLU A 57 -0.78 4.16 5.87
C GLU A 57 -0.62 5.62 5.45
N ALA A 58 0.62 6.08 5.24
CA ALA A 58 0.89 7.44 4.76
C ALA A 58 0.37 7.66 3.33
N ASP A 59 0.42 6.62 2.49
CA ASP A 59 -0.12 6.61 1.13
C ASP A 59 -1.65 6.39 1.11
N GLY A 60 -2.27 6.20 2.27
CA GLY A 60 -3.71 6.02 2.43
C GLY A 60 -4.25 4.64 2.05
N LEU A 61 -3.40 3.71 1.64
CA LEU A 61 -3.78 2.37 1.15
C LEU A 61 -4.25 1.42 2.26
N VAL A 62 -3.84 1.66 3.50
CA VAL A 62 -4.28 0.90 4.68
C VAL A 62 -4.67 1.84 5.81
N ASN A 63 -5.57 1.38 6.67
CA ASN A 63 -5.93 2.06 7.92
C ASN A 63 -5.29 1.32 9.10
N VAL A 64 -4.76 2.07 10.08
CA VAL A 64 -4.20 1.51 11.32
C VAL A 64 -4.98 2.02 12.52
N GLU A 65 -5.66 1.10 13.20
CA GLU A 65 -6.37 1.39 14.44
C GLU A 65 -5.55 0.95 15.65
N LYS A 66 -5.39 1.84 16.64
CA LYS A 66 -4.76 1.49 17.92
C LYS A 66 -5.81 1.03 18.91
N VAL A 67 -5.72 -0.23 19.31
CA VAL A 67 -6.63 -0.86 20.28
C VAL A 67 -5.86 -1.35 21.51
N ILE A 68 -6.56 -1.60 22.62
CA ILE A 68 -5.99 -2.26 23.80
C ILE A 68 -6.46 -3.71 23.82
N VAL A 69 -5.51 -4.64 23.76
CA VAL A 69 -5.76 -6.09 23.89
C VAL A 69 -4.99 -6.60 25.10
N ASN A 70 -5.70 -7.16 26.09
CA ASN A 70 -5.09 -7.69 27.32
C ASN A 70 -4.18 -6.68 28.04
N GLY A 71 -4.60 -5.41 28.10
CA GLY A 71 -3.84 -4.33 28.73
C GLY A 71 -2.61 -3.85 27.94
N ARG A 72 -2.40 -4.33 26.71
CA ARG A 72 -1.30 -3.90 25.82
C ARG A 72 -1.86 -3.22 24.59
N SER A 73 -1.18 -2.18 24.11
CA SER A 73 -1.54 -1.56 22.83
C SER A 73 -1.22 -2.49 21.66
N ALA A 74 -2.14 -2.58 20.71
CA ALA A 74 -1.97 -3.28 19.45
C ALA A 74 -2.43 -2.39 18.30
N SER A 75 -1.73 -2.46 17.17
CA SER A 75 -2.08 -1.77 15.93
C SER A 75 -2.74 -2.76 15.00
N ILE A 76 -4.06 -2.66 14.82
CA ILE A 76 -4.86 -3.45 13.89
C ILE A 76 -4.79 -2.77 12.53
N VAL A 77 -4.49 -3.55 11.49
CA VAL A 77 -4.31 -3.03 10.14
C VAL A 77 -5.42 -3.57 9.24
N THR A 78 -6.10 -2.67 8.52
CA THR A 78 -7.13 -3.01 7.55
C THR A 78 -6.81 -2.37 6.20
N TYR A 79 -7.25 -3.02 5.12
CA TYR A 79 -7.17 -2.42 3.78
C TYR A 79 -8.20 -1.30 3.65
N ARG A 80 -7.82 -0.20 3.00
CA ARG A 80 -8.79 0.84 2.63
C ARG A 80 -9.39 0.48 1.28
N ARG A 81 -10.71 0.39 1.21
CA ARG A 81 -11.37 0.01 -0.03
C ARG A 81 -11.40 1.16 -1.03
N LEU A 82 -11.47 0.82 -2.32
CA LEU A 82 -11.48 1.82 -3.40
C LEU A 82 -12.64 2.81 -3.23
N GLU A 83 -13.79 2.35 -2.73
CA GLU A 83 -14.99 3.16 -2.52
C GLU A 83 -14.82 4.21 -1.42
N GLU A 84 -13.74 4.15 -0.63
CA GLU A 84 -13.40 5.18 0.35
C GLU A 84 -12.58 6.33 -0.28
N PHE A 85 -12.12 6.20 -1.53
CA PHE A 85 -11.33 7.21 -2.23
C PHE A 85 -12.08 7.97 -3.32
N PHE A 86 -13.10 7.34 -3.91
CA PHE A 86 -13.80 7.83 -5.09
C PHE A 86 -15.29 8.00 -4.82
N THR A 87 -15.92 8.98 -5.46
CA THR A 87 -17.38 9.08 -5.44
C THR A 87 -18.00 7.95 -6.26
N PRO A 88 -19.28 7.60 -6.03
CA PRO A 88 -19.98 6.62 -6.86
C PRO A 88 -19.91 6.92 -8.36
N GLU A 89 -19.97 8.21 -8.73
CA GLU A 89 -19.85 8.66 -10.12
C GLU A 89 -18.46 8.40 -10.68
N GLU A 90 -17.38 8.74 -9.94
CA GLU A 90 -16.00 8.44 -10.36
C GLU A 90 -15.77 6.93 -10.52
N LEU A 91 -16.35 6.10 -9.63
CA LEU A 91 -16.28 4.64 -9.74
C LEU A 91 -17.04 4.10 -10.95
N GLU A 92 -18.13 4.74 -11.34
CA GLU A 92 -18.91 4.39 -12.54
C GLU A 92 -18.14 4.75 -13.81
N GLU A 93 -17.53 5.95 -13.86
CA GLU A 93 -16.63 6.35 -14.95
C GLU A 93 -15.47 5.35 -15.12
N MET A 94 -14.87 4.88 -14.01
CA MET A 94 -13.80 3.87 -14.04
C MET A 94 -14.24 2.50 -14.61
N GLN A 95 -15.54 2.20 -14.61
CA GLN A 95 -16.08 0.97 -15.20
C GLN A 95 -16.41 1.12 -16.69
N GLU A 96 -16.37 2.34 -17.23
CA GLU A 96 -16.62 2.56 -18.65
C GLU A 96 -15.54 1.90 -19.52
N PRO A 97 -15.95 1.19 -20.60
CA PRO A 97 -14.99 0.61 -21.54
C PRO A 97 -14.10 1.69 -22.15
N GLY A 98 -12.78 1.55 -21.98
CA GLY A 98 -11.79 2.49 -22.52
C GLY A 98 -11.31 3.56 -21.54
N TYR A 99 -11.91 3.69 -20.35
CA TYR A 99 -11.47 4.65 -19.33
C TYR A 99 -9.97 4.56 -19.04
N PHE A 100 -9.47 3.36 -18.77
CA PHE A 100 -8.04 3.15 -18.49
C PHE A 100 -7.15 3.33 -19.72
N ASP A 101 -7.67 3.17 -20.94
CA ASP A 101 -6.91 3.43 -22.18
C ASP A 101 -6.62 4.93 -22.32
N GLU A 102 -7.60 5.80 -22.00
CA GLU A 102 -7.42 7.25 -21.98
C GLU A 102 -6.40 7.68 -20.92
N ILE A 103 -6.45 7.09 -19.72
CA ILE A 103 -5.47 7.35 -18.66
C ILE A 103 -4.06 6.94 -19.08
N GLU A 104 -3.91 5.76 -19.69
CA GLU A 104 -2.62 5.32 -20.22
C GLU A 104 -2.05 6.29 -21.26
N GLU A 105 -2.89 6.83 -22.15
CA GLU A 105 -2.46 7.83 -23.12
C GLU A 105 -1.99 9.12 -22.46
N ILE A 106 -2.69 9.57 -21.41
CA ILE A 106 -2.30 10.76 -20.63
C ILE A 106 -0.94 10.52 -19.97
N LEU A 107 -0.76 9.38 -19.30
CA LEU A 107 0.50 9.02 -18.63
C LEU A 107 1.66 8.91 -19.62
N LYS A 108 1.44 8.36 -20.82
CA LYS A 108 2.45 8.30 -21.89
C LYS A 108 2.86 9.68 -22.40
N LYS A 109 1.96 10.66 -22.35
CA LYS A 109 2.20 12.06 -22.79
C LYS A 109 2.76 12.95 -21.67
N ALA A 110 2.71 12.51 -20.41
CA ALA A 110 3.25 13.25 -19.28
C ALA A 110 4.80 13.26 -19.31
N PRO A 111 5.46 14.41 -19.08
CA PRO A 111 6.91 14.46 -19.01
C PRO A 111 7.42 13.69 -17.78
N SER A 112 8.39 12.80 -18.01
CA SER A 112 9.06 11.95 -17.01
C SER A 112 9.96 12.73 -16.06
#